data_AF-G8TJC3-F1
#
_entry.id   AF-G8TJC3-F1
#
_cell.length_a   1.000
_cell.length_b   1.000
_cell.length_c   1.000
_cell.angle_alpha   90.00
_cell.angle_beta   90.00
_cell.angle_gamma   90.00
#
_symmetry.space_group_name_H-M   'P 1'
#
loop_
_entity.id
_entity.type
_entity.pdbx_description
1 polymer ?
#
loop_
_entity_poly.entity_id
_entity_poly.type
_entity_poly.pdbx_seq_one_letter_code
_entity_poly.pdbx_strand_id
1 'polypeptide(L)'
;MRKFAVSSATIFISILLAGFYGILHDQVTYTIAPEYFTKFKYDQFGFEPQWFGGHRQTVAVIGFLATWWTGIFIGLGLGLTALIFRDHKTMRRAIQKAVVVTFCFAVATGVFGFFYGRFVLTKTGVDWWLPDNLVDKNAFITVGSIHNFSYLGELLGLVAGIYYLVRLNKLQRRQAIEAV
;
A
#
# COMPACT_ATOMS: atom_id res chain seq x y z
N MET A 1 29.42 2.57 4.75
CA MET A 1 28.95 2.96 3.41
C MET A 1 27.92 1.99 2.81
N ARG A 2 28.21 0.69 2.62
CA ARG A 2 27.27 -0.24 1.93
C ARG A 2 25.87 -0.35 2.55
N LYS A 3 25.73 -0.32 3.88
CA LYS A 3 24.41 -0.37 4.54
C LYS A 3 23.55 0.86 4.26
N PHE A 4 24.14 2.05 4.26
CA PHE A 4 23.45 3.27 3.89
C PHE A 4 22.97 3.22 2.45
N ALA A 5 23.79 2.68 1.53
CA ALA A 5 23.36 2.44 0.15
C ALA A 5 22.16 1.48 0.06
N VAL A 6 22.14 0.39 0.85
CA VAL A 6 20.98 -0.51 0.92
C VAL A 6 19.75 0.21 1.47
N SER A 7 19.90 1.01 2.53
CA SER A 7 18.81 1.81 3.10
C SER A 7 18.24 2.81 2.09
N SER A 8 19.10 3.59 1.43
CA SER A 8 18.68 4.56 0.41
C SER A 8 18.00 3.87 -0.77
N ALA A 9 18.57 2.77 -1.27
CA ALA A 9 17.96 1.98 -2.34
C ALA A 9 16.58 1.43 -1.94
N THR A 10 16.40 1.05 -0.67
CA THR A 10 15.10 0.58 -0.15
C THR A 10 14.03 1.68 -0.29
N ILE A 11 14.37 2.94 -0.03
CA ILE A 11 13.43 4.06 -0.18
C ILE A 11 12.96 4.18 -1.63
N PHE A 12 13.89 4.24 -2.58
CA PHE A 12 13.55 4.35 -4.01
C PHE A 12 12.73 3.16 -4.50
N ILE A 13 13.11 1.93 -4.11
CA ILE A 13 12.39 0.72 -4.50
C ILE A 13 10.98 0.71 -3.88
N SER A 14 10.83 1.11 -2.62
CA SER A 14 9.52 1.17 -1.96
C SER A 14 8.58 2.18 -2.62
N ILE A 15 9.09 3.34 -3.08
CA ILE A 15 8.31 4.32 -3.85
C ILE A 15 7.76 3.69 -5.13
N LEU A 16 8.63 3.02 -5.90
CA LEU A 16 8.22 2.39 -7.16
C LEU A 16 7.24 1.23 -6.93
N LEU A 17 7.46 0.41 -5.91
CA LEU A 17 6.56 -0.69 -5.55
C LEU A 17 5.19 -0.18 -5.11
N ALA A 18 5.13 0.88 -4.29
CA ALA A 18 3.87 1.48 -3.86
C ALA A 18 3.09 2.07 -5.03
N GLY A 19 3.77 2.79 -5.93
CA GLY A 19 3.16 3.32 -7.15
C GLY A 19 2.64 2.23 -8.09
N PHE A 20 3.43 1.16 -8.30
CA PHE A 20 3.00 0.03 -9.13
C PHE A 20 1.84 -0.76 -8.53
N TYR A 21 1.85 -0.93 -7.20
CA TYR A 21 0.72 -1.46 -6.48
C TYR A 21 -0.53 -0.62 -6.70
N GLY A 22 -0.43 0.71 -6.58
CA GLY A 22 -1.53 1.64 -6.84
C GLY A 22 -2.11 1.51 -8.25
N ILE A 23 -1.24 1.37 -9.27
CA ILE A 23 -1.68 1.10 -10.65
C ILE A 23 -2.56 -0.16 -10.71
N LEU A 24 -2.05 -1.29 -10.20
CA LEU A 24 -2.76 -2.57 -10.27
C LEU A 24 -4.03 -2.57 -9.44
N HIS A 25 -3.96 -2.02 -8.22
CA HIS A 25 -5.06 -1.86 -7.31
C HIS A 25 -6.21 -1.10 -7.98
N ASP A 26 -5.90 0.03 -8.63
CA ASP A 26 -6.92 0.88 -9.24
C ASP A 26 -7.48 0.28 -10.53
N GLN A 27 -6.74 -0.56 -11.26
CA GLN A 27 -7.32 -1.34 -12.36
C GLN A 27 -8.38 -2.34 -11.86
N VAL A 28 -8.14 -2.95 -10.71
CA VAL A 28 -9.11 -3.86 -10.08
C VAL A 28 -10.31 -3.07 -9.58
N THR A 29 -10.11 -2.00 -8.82
CA THR A 29 -11.22 -1.23 -8.25
C THR A 29 -12.04 -0.49 -9.31
N TYR A 30 -11.42 -0.02 -10.41
CA TYR A 30 -12.15 0.54 -11.55
C TYR A 30 -13.07 -0.48 -12.22
N THR A 31 -12.68 -1.76 -12.22
CA THR A 31 -13.53 -2.84 -12.75
C THR A 31 -14.74 -3.09 -11.84
N ILE A 32 -14.59 -2.86 -10.53
CA ILE A 32 -15.68 -3.03 -9.55
C ILE A 32 -16.63 -1.83 -9.57
N ALA A 33 -16.10 -0.60 -9.56
CA ALA A 33 -16.90 0.62 -9.55
C ALA A 33 -16.28 1.71 -10.45
N PRO A 34 -16.62 1.74 -11.76
CA PRO A 34 -16.18 2.82 -12.64
C PRO A 34 -16.60 4.20 -12.13
N GLU A 35 -17.78 4.31 -11.51
CA GLU A 35 -18.29 5.55 -10.91
C GLU A 35 -17.41 6.08 -9.77
N TYR A 36 -16.63 5.23 -9.09
CA TYR A 36 -15.66 5.69 -8.09
C TYR A 36 -14.58 6.57 -8.70
N PHE A 37 -14.27 6.35 -9.98
CA PHE A 37 -13.31 7.16 -10.69
C PHE A 37 -13.97 8.33 -11.41
N THR A 38 -15.02 8.06 -12.17
CA THR A 38 -15.67 9.09 -13.00
C THR A 38 -16.46 10.13 -12.22
N LYS A 39 -16.84 9.86 -10.97
CA LYS A 39 -17.59 10.80 -10.10
C LYS A 39 -16.79 11.32 -8.91
N PHE A 40 -15.53 10.87 -8.74
CA PHE A 40 -14.72 11.25 -7.59
C PHE A 40 -13.24 11.39 -7.92
N LYS A 41 -12.55 10.31 -8.31
CA LYS A 41 -11.09 10.39 -8.49
C LYS A 41 -10.66 11.33 -9.61
N TYR A 42 -11.40 11.41 -10.71
CA TYR A 42 -11.05 12.31 -11.81
C TYR A 42 -11.10 13.76 -11.37
N ASP A 43 -12.17 14.17 -10.70
CA ASP A 43 -12.30 15.52 -10.13
C ASP A 43 -11.25 15.76 -9.03
N GLN A 44 -10.98 14.76 -8.17
CA GLN A 44 -9.96 14.85 -7.11
C GLN A 44 -8.57 15.17 -7.67
N PHE A 45 -8.20 14.57 -8.80
CA PHE A 45 -6.90 14.75 -9.44
C PHE A 45 -6.93 15.82 -10.55
N GLY A 46 -8.10 16.38 -10.86
CA GLY A 46 -8.31 17.32 -11.96
C GLY A 46 -7.98 16.72 -13.32
N PHE A 47 -8.27 15.44 -13.54
CA PHE A 47 -7.89 14.70 -14.73
C PHE A 47 -9.06 14.34 -15.62
N GLU A 48 -8.82 14.50 -16.92
CA GLU A 48 -9.72 14.05 -17.96
C GLU A 48 -9.19 12.77 -18.64
N PRO A 49 -10.04 11.75 -18.89
CA PRO A 49 -9.62 10.49 -19.51
C PRO A 49 -8.85 10.65 -20.83
N GLN A 50 -9.25 11.61 -21.66
CA GLN A 50 -8.64 11.88 -22.96
C GLN A 50 -7.16 12.31 -22.87
N TRP A 51 -6.70 12.85 -21.74
CA TRP A 51 -5.30 13.30 -21.60
C TRP A 51 -4.30 12.14 -21.59
N PHE A 52 -4.74 10.94 -21.22
CA PHE A 52 -3.87 9.77 -21.07
C PHE A 52 -4.26 8.61 -21.99
N GLY A 53 -5.17 8.83 -22.96
CA GLY A 53 -5.58 7.82 -23.93
C GLY A 53 -6.76 6.95 -23.50
N GLY A 54 -7.53 7.38 -22.49
CA GLY A 54 -8.78 6.75 -22.05
C GLY A 54 -8.81 6.41 -20.58
N HIS A 55 -9.94 5.86 -20.13
CA HIS A 55 -10.21 5.64 -18.71
C HIS A 55 -9.17 4.75 -18.02
N ARG A 56 -8.78 3.62 -18.63
CA ARG A 56 -7.88 2.64 -18.01
C ARG A 56 -6.48 3.22 -17.79
N GLN A 57 -5.99 4.00 -18.74
CA GLN A 57 -4.70 4.67 -18.67
C GLN A 57 -4.72 5.79 -17.62
N THR A 58 -5.77 6.61 -17.58
CA THR A 58 -5.93 7.64 -16.54
C THR A 58 -6.03 7.04 -15.15
N VAL A 59 -6.77 5.94 -14.99
CA VAL A 59 -6.86 5.18 -13.74
C VAL A 59 -5.50 4.66 -13.30
N ALA A 60 -4.65 4.20 -14.22
CA ALA A 60 -3.29 3.80 -13.88
C ALA A 60 -2.45 4.98 -13.37
N VAL A 61 -2.52 6.13 -14.03
CA VAL A 61 -1.82 7.35 -13.60
C VAL A 61 -2.29 7.79 -12.22
N ILE A 62 -3.61 7.82 -11.98
CA ILE A 62 -4.20 8.13 -10.67
C ILE A 62 -3.73 7.13 -9.62
N GLY A 63 -3.78 5.84 -9.91
CA GLY A 63 -3.32 4.79 -9.00
C GLY A 63 -1.88 5.01 -8.57
N PHE A 64 -0.98 5.31 -9.51
CA PHE A 64 0.40 5.64 -9.18
C PHE A 64 0.49 6.90 -8.30
N LEU A 65 -0.14 8.00 -8.70
CA LEU A 65 -0.08 9.29 -8.01
C LEU A 65 -0.69 9.24 -6.60
N ALA A 66 -1.72 8.42 -6.41
CA ALA A 66 -2.39 8.24 -5.14
C ALA A 66 -1.55 7.48 -4.10
N THR A 67 -0.57 6.67 -4.52
CA THR A 67 0.13 5.74 -3.61
C THR A 67 1.65 5.84 -3.60
N TRP A 68 2.34 6.38 -4.61
CA TRP A 68 3.81 6.37 -4.66
C TRP A 68 4.47 6.97 -3.40
N TRP A 69 3.85 8.00 -2.81
CA TRP A 69 4.35 8.70 -1.63
C TRP A 69 4.29 7.83 -0.37
N THR A 70 3.40 6.83 -0.29
CA THR A 70 3.35 5.91 0.86
C THR A 70 4.61 5.05 0.93
N GLY A 71 5.22 4.79 -0.23
CA GLY A 71 6.52 4.15 -0.35
C GLY A 71 7.67 4.90 0.32
N ILE A 72 7.57 6.23 0.49
CA ILE A 72 8.56 7.00 1.27
C ILE A 72 8.53 6.56 2.74
N PHE A 73 7.34 6.49 3.34
CA PHE A 73 7.17 6.09 4.74
C PHE A 73 7.58 4.65 4.98
N ILE A 74 7.19 3.74 4.07
CA ILE A 74 7.59 2.33 4.14
C ILE A 74 9.11 2.22 4.01
N GLY A 75 9.68 2.88 3.00
CA GLY A 75 11.11 2.84 2.71
C GLY A 75 11.97 3.41 3.84
N LEU A 76 11.57 4.55 4.41
CA LEU A 76 12.23 5.14 5.57
C LEU A 76 12.10 4.24 6.79
N GLY A 77 10.89 3.80 7.12
CA GLY A 77 10.64 2.98 8.30
C GLY A 77 11.42 1.66 8.26
N LEU A 78 11.36 0.91 7.15
CA LEU A 78 12.07 -0.35 7.01
C LEU A 78 13.58 -0.16 6.82
N GLY A 79 13.98 0.78 5.95
CA GLY A 79 15.39 1.04 5.62
C GLY A 79 16.20 1.50 6.83
N LEU A 80 15.69 2.50 7.56
CA LEU A 80 16.36 3.03 8.75
C LEU A 80 16.35 2.01 9.90
N THR A 81 15.23 1.32 10.14
CA THR A 81 15.16 0.27 11.17
C THR A 81 16.18 -0.83 10.90
N ALA A 82 16.34 -1.23 9.64
CA ALA A 82 17.28 -2.30 9.27
C ALA A 82 18.76 -1.91 9.45
N LEU A 83 19.09 -0.66 9.78
CA LEU A 83 20.45 -0.28 10.19
C LEU A 83 20.90 -0.95 11.50
N ILE A 84 20.01 -1.60 12.27
CA ILE A 84 20.39 -2.39 13.45
C ILE A 84 21.22 -3.65 13.16
N PHE A 85 21.14 -4.17 11.92
CA PHE A 85 21.84 -5.39 11.49
C PHE A 85 23.34 -5.13 11.29
N ARG A 86 24.22 -6.09 11.60
CA ARG A 86 25.69 -5.88 11.46
C ARG A 86 26.15 -5.83 10.00
N ASP A 87 25.66 -6.74 9.17
CA ASP A 87 26.07 -6.90 7.77
C ASP A 87 24.99 -6.47 6.77
N HIS A 88 25.43 -5.87 5.66
CA HIS A 88 24.58 -5.38 4.56
C HIS A 88 23.84 -6.49 3.78
N LYS A 89 24.42 -7.69 3.62
CA LYS A 89 23.75 -8.80 2.93
C LYS A 89 22.61 -9.34 3.79
N THR A 90 22.84 -9.51 5.09
CA THR A 90 21.79 -9.90 6.04
C THR A 90 20.70 -8.83 6.14
N MET A 91 21.10 -7.56 6.26
CA MET A 91 20.19 -6.40 6.24
C MET A 91 19.27 -6.43 5.01
N ARG A 92 19.84 -6.58 3.80
CA ARG A 92 19.07 -6.60 2.55
C ARG A 92 18.04 -7.74 2.52
N ARG A 93 18.43 -8.95 2.92
CA ARG A 93 17.52 -10.11 2.98
C ARG A 93 16.39 -9.89 4.00
N ALA A 94 16.70 -9.27 5.14
CA ALA A 94 15.72 -8.95 6.16
C ALA A 94 14.70 -7.90 5.66
N ILE A 95 15.18 -6.83 5.00
CA ILE A 95 14.33 -5.80 4.38
C ILE A 95 13.40 -6.43 3.33
N GLN A 96 13.92 -7.28 2.43
CA GLN A 96 13.09 -7.93 1.41
C GLN A 96 11.92 -8.69 2.02
N LYS A 97 12.15 -9.43 3.11
CA LYS A 97 11.08 -10.12 3.84
C LYS A 97 10.13 -9.14 4.53
N ALA A 98 10.63 -8.07 5.12
CA ALA A 98 9.79 -7.06 5.77
C ALA A 98 8.89 -6.29 4.77
N VAL A 99 9.39 -6.03 3.56
CA VAL A 99 8.60 -5.45 2.46
C VAL A 99 7.49 -6.43 2.05
N VAL A 100 7.79 -7.73 1.90
CA VAL A 100 6.77 -8.74 1.61
C VAL A 100 5.71 -8.80 2.72
N VAL A 101 6.11 -8.78 3.99
CA VAL A 101 5.16 -8.72 5.12
C VAL A 101 4.27 -7.48 4.99
N THR A 102 4.86 -6.31 4.77
CA THR A 102 4.11 -5.04 4.61
C THR A 102 3.09 -5.13 3.47
N PHE A 103 3.51 -5.66 2.33
CA PHE A 103 2.66 -5.83 1.15
C PHE A 103 1.52 -6.83 1.38
N CYS A 104 1.78 -7.95 2.05
CA CYS A 104 0.75 -8.92 2.41
C CYS A 104 -0.34 -8.30 3.30
N PHE A 105 0.02 -7.43 4.23
CA PHE A 105 -0.94 -6.70 5.05
C PHE A 105 -1.81 -5.76 4.20
N ALA A 106 -1.20 -4.95 3.32
CA ALA A 106 -1.95 -4.05 2.44
C ALA A 106 -2.96 -4.80 1.56
N VAL A 107 -2.55 -5.92 0.95
CA VAL A 107 -3.46 -6.75 0.15
C VAL A 107 -4.54 -7.39 1.02
N ALA A 108 -4.18 -7.98 2.16
CA ALA A 108 -5.13 -8.67 3.02
C ALA A 108 -6.21 -7.72 3.58
N THR A 109 -5.83 -6.52 4.01
CA THR A 109 -6.80 -5.54 4.49
C THR A 109 -7.61 -4.94 3.35
N GLY A 110 -7.06 -4.72 2.16
CA GLY A 110 -7.83 -4.31 0.99
C GLY A 110 -8.91 -5.33 0.62
N VAL A 111 -8.56 -6.62 0.63
CA VAL A 111 -9.52 -7.73 0.46
C VAL A 111 -10.56 -7.74 1.58
N PHE A 112 -10.15 -7.57 2.83
CA PHE A 112 -11.08 -7.43 3.95
C PHE A 112 -12.02 -6.22 3.75
N GLY A 113 -11.50 -5.09 3.28
CA GLY A 113 -12.26 -3.89 2.95
C GLY A 113 -13.31 -4.12 1.87
N PHE A 114 -13.02 -4.98 0.88
CA PHE A 114 -14.01 -5.44 -0.10
C PHE A 114 -15.17 -6.18 0.59
N PHE A 115 -14.86 -7.21 1.40
CA PHE A 115 -15.89 -7.99 2.08
C PHE A 115 -16.70 -7.14 3.07
N TYR A 116 -16.02 -6.34 3.88
CA TYR A 116 -16.66 -5.45 4.84
C TYR A 116 -17.54 -4.40 4.15
N GLY A 117 -17.04 -3.77 3.09
CA GLY A 117 -17.81 -2.84 2.28
C GLY A 117 -19.06 -3.50 1.70
N ARG A 118 -18.86 -4.62 0.99
CA ARG A 118 -19.92 -5.29 0.23
C ARG A 118 -21.01 -5.92 1.09
N PHE A 119 -20.66 -6.44 2.27
CA PHE A 119 -21.60 -7.22 3.09
C PHE A 119 -22.10 -6.50 4.34
N VAL A 120 -21.39 -5.46 4.80
CA VAL A 120 -21.74 -4.68 5.99
C VAL A 120 -22.12 -3.25 5.62
N LEU A 121 -21.18 -2.45 5.08
CA LEU A 121 -21.38 -1.01 4.90
C LEU A 121 -22.49 -0.66 3.91
N THR A 122 -22.68 -1.45 2.86
CA THR A 122 -23.80 -1.25 1.92
C THR A 122 -25.18 -1.41 2.57
N LYS A 123 -25.28 -2.09 3.71
CA LYS A 123 -26.54 -2.32 4.44
C LYS A 123 -26.73 -1.36 5.59
N THR A 124 -25.65 -1.04 6.30
CA THR A 124 -25.68 -0.13 7.45
C THR A 124 -25.67 1.33 7.05
N GLY A 125 -25.28 1.64 5.81
CA GLY A 125 -24.96 3.00 5.39
C GLY A 125 -23.53 3.40 5.76
N VAL A 126 -23.16 4.59 5.33
CA VAL A 126 -21.85 5.22 5.57
C VAL A 126 -22.04 6.70 5.92
N ASP A 127 -21.16 7.22 6.78
CA ASP A 127 -21.22 8.62 7.22
C ASP A 127 -20.32 9.57 6.40
N TRP A 128 -19.58 9.02 5.42
CA TRP A 128 -18.76 9.83 4.52
C TRP A 128 -19.56 10.29 3.30
N TRP A 129 -19.07 11.34 2.64
CA TRP A 129 -19.69 11.91 1.46
C TRP A 129 -19.80 10.91 0.30
N LEU A 130 -20.94 10.94 -0.39
CA LEU A 130 -21.22 10.20 -1.62
C LEU A 130 -21.77 11.17 -2.68
N PRO A 131 -21.39 11.03 -3.97
CA PRO A 131 -22.04 11.77 -5.04
C PRO A 131 -23.55 11.48 -5.12
N ASP A 132 -24.36 12.51 -5.32
CA ASP A 132 -25.83 12.39 -5.36
C ASP A 132 -26.34 11.57 -6.56
N ASN A 133 -25.58 11.58 -7.66
CA ASN A 133 -25.95 11.00 -8.95
C ASN A 133 -25.35 9.60 -9.21
N LEU A 134 -25.03 8.85 -8.15
CA LEU A 134 -24.54 7.48 -8.27
C LEU A 134 -25.65 6.52 -8.73
N VAL A 135 -25.36 5.75 -9.78
CA VAL A 135 -26.22 4.65 -10.24
C VAL A 135 -26.03 3.41 -9.36
N ASP A 136 -24.78 3.00 -9.12
CA ASP A 136 -24.43 1.88 -8.24
C ASP A 136 -23.70 2.36 -6.96
N LYS A 137 -24.51 2.84 -6.00
CA LYS A 137 -24.04 3.25 -4.67
C LYS A 137 -23.31 2.14 -3.94
N ASN A 138 -23.71 0.87 -4.13
CA ASN A 138 -23.14 -0.24 -3.41
C ASN A 138 -21.72 -0.56 -3.88
N ALA A 139 -21.49 -0.53 -5.19
CA ALA A 139 -20.16 -0.67 -5.77
C ALA A 139 -19.25 0.49 -5.33
N PHE A 140 -19.76 1.72 -5.33
CA PHE A 140 -19.02 2.90 -4.87
C PHE A 140 -18.59 2.77 -3.40
N ILE A 141 -19.52 2.42 -2.50
CA ILE A 141 -19.22 2.18 -1.07
C ILE A 141 -18.21 1.04 -0.90
N THR A 142 -18.36 -0.03 -1.67
CA THR A 142 -17.45 -1.18 -1.62
C THR A 142 -16.04 -0.76 -2.00
N VAL A 143 -15.86 -0.03 -3.10
CA VAL A 143 -14.54 0.45 -3.53
C VAL A 143 -13.97 1.48 -2.55
N GLY A 144 -14.77 2.43 -2.07
CA GLY A 144 -14.34 3.38 -1.03
C GLY A 144 -13.81 2.66 0.22
N SER A 145 -14.49 1.58 0.64
CA SER A 145 -14.03 0.71 1.72
C SER A 145 -12.70 0.04 1.40
N ILE A 146 -12.53 -0.56 0.20
CA ILE A 146 -11.25 -1.16 -0.22
C ILE A 146 -10.11 -0.15 -0.05
N HIS A 147 -10.24 1.06 -0.60
CA HIS A 147 -9.20 2.09 -0.54
C HIS A 147 -8.87 2.47 0.91
N ASN A 148 -9.87 2.71 1.76
CA ASN A 148 -9.66 3.07 3.17
C ASN A 148 -8.94 1.97 3.95
N PHE A 149 -9.33 0.71 3.75
CA PHE A 149 -8.69 -0.42 4.41
C PHE A 149 -7.31 -0.74 3.85
N SER A 150 -7.05 -0.48 2.57
CA SER A 150 -5.70 -0.60 2.00
C SER A 150 -4.72 0.36 2.68
N TYR A 151 -5.10 1.64 2.89
CA TYR A 151 -4.26 2.59 3.64
C TYR A 151 -4.00 2.15 5.08
N LEU A 152 -5.02 1.62 5.77
CA LEU A 152 -4.85 1.03 7.10
C LEU A 152 -3.89 -0.17 7.08
N GLY A 153 -3.98 -1.01 6.06
CA GLY A 153 -3.09 -2.14 5.85
C GLY A 153 -1.64 -1.76 5.62
N GLU A 154 -1.38 -0.70 4.87
CA GLU A 154 -0.03 -0.18 4.67
C GLU A 154 0.59 0.26 6.01
N LEU A 155 -0.18 0.96 6.85
CA LEU A 155 0.27 1.37 8.18
C LEU A 155 0.54 0.16 9.09
N LEU A 156 -0.43 -0.76 9.20
CA LEU A 156 -0.29 -1.98 10.02
C LEU A 156 0.85 -2.87 9.51
N GLY A 157 0.99 -2.98 8.19
CA GLY A 157 2.04 -3.71 7.51
C GLY A 157 3.42 -3.13 7.81
N LEU A 158 3.56 -1.81 7.80
CA LEU A 158 4.82 -1.15 8.17
C LEU A 158 5.18 -1.44 9.64
N VAL A 159 4.22 -1.34 10.56
CA VAL A 159 4.43 -1.68 11.98
C VAL A 159 4.86 -3.14 12.12
N ALA A 160 4.19 -4.06 11.42
CA ALA A 160 4.53 -5.48 11.43
C ALA A 160 5.93 -5.74 10.82
N GLY A 161 6.29 -5.04 9.75
CA GLY A 161 7.60 -5.12 9.11
C GLY A 161 8.73 -4.61 10.01
N ILE A 162 8.54 -3.47 10.68
CA ILE A 162 9.47 -2.93 11.68
C ILE A 162 9.65 -3.92 12.84
N TYR A 163 8.53 -4.42 13.39
CA TYR A 163 8.56 -5.42 14.45
C TYR A 163 9.32 -6.68 14.02
N TYR A 164 9.06 -7.19 12.82
CA TYR A 164 9.76 -8.33 12.24
C TYR A 164 11.28 -8.11 12.19
N LEU A 165 11.74 -6.95 11.70
CA LEU A 165 13.17 -6.63 11.62
C LEU A 165 13.83 -6.61 13.01
N VAL A 166 13.18 -5.97 13.99
CA VAL A 166 13.68 -5.90 15.38
C VAL A 166 13.77 -7.29 16.00
N ARG A 167 12.74 -8.12 15.84
CA ARG A 167 12.71 -9.49 16.35
C ARG A 167 13.78 -10.37 15.70
N LEU A 168 13.93 -10.29 14.38
CA LEU A 168 14.92 -11.07 13.65
C LEU A 168 16.36 -10.73 14.08
N ASN A 169 16.69 -9.44 14.22
CA ASN A 169 18.01 -9.03 14.67
C ASN A 169 18.29 -9.49 16.11
N LYS A 170 17.30 -9.46 17.02
CA LYS A 170 17.46 -9.98 18.40
C LYS A 170 17.77 -11.47 18.41
N LEU A 171 17.05 -12.26 17.60
CA LEU A 171 17.26 -13.71 17.50
C LEU A 171 18.66 -14.05 16.95
N GLN A 172 19.09 -13.37 15.88
CA GLN A 172 20.41 -13.58 15.30
C GLN A 172 21.55 -13.23 16.27
N ARG A 173 21.39 -12.14 17.05
CA ARG A 173 22.38 -11.76 18.07
C ARG A 173 22.47 -12.80 19.18
N ARG A 174 21.34 -13.33 19.64
CA ARG A 174 21.31 -14.39 20.66
C ARG A 174 22.03 -15.65 20.17
N GLN A 175 21.71 -16.11 18.97
CA GLN A 175 22.36 -17.28 18.36
C GLN A 175 23.87 -17.10 18.18
N ALA A 176 24.32 -15.89 17.85
CA ALA A 176 25.75 -15.59 17.73
C ALA A 176 26.49 -15.58 19.08
N ILE A 177 25.81 -15.28 20.19
CA ILE A 177 26.39 -15.36 21.54
C ILE A 177 26.46 -16.82 22.02
N GLU A 178 25.41 -17.61 21.75
CA GLU A 178 25.34 -19.03 22.12
C GLU A 178 26.32 -19.93 21.33
N ALA A 179 26.89 -19.43 20.22
CA ALA A 179 27.82 -20.15 19.36
C ALA A 179 29.31 -19.89 19.66
N VAL A 180 29.62 -19.07 20.67
CA VAL A 180 30.98 -18.75 21.15
C VAL A 180 31.22 -19.47 22.47
#